data_AF-A0A9X5JPV1-F1
#
_entry.id   AF-A0A9X5JPV1-F1
#
_cell.length_a   1.000
_cell.length_b   1.000
_cell.length_c   1.000
_cell.angle_alpha   90.00
_cell.angle_beta   90.00
_cell.angle_gamma   90.00
#
_symmetry.space_group_name_H-M   'P 1'
#
loop_
_entity.id
_entity.type
_entity.pdbx_description
1 polymer ?
#
loop_
_entity_poly.entity_id
_entity_poly.type
_entity_poly.pdbx_seq_one_letter_code
_entity_poly.pdbx_strand_id
1 'polypeptide(L)'
;MSFQHDGKGYVIIGEAALSIAFGQRAVSVHSLIDELEYMANAGGSNARLSDISEATNWLKSFEEPDRAVRNVPYLQTLAGLNDETI
;
A
#
# COMPACT_ATOMS: atom_id res chain seq x y z
N MET A 1 13.11 13.61 1.83
CA MET A 1 14.03 12.56 2.29
C MET A 1 13.75 11.31 1.48
N SER A 2 14.81 10.65 1.03
CA SER A 2 14.79 9.64 -0.02
C SER A 2 14.07 8.37 0.38
N PHE A 3 13.18 7.93 -0.50
CA PHE A 3 12.73 6.56 -0.62
C PHE A 3 13.95 5.67 -0.89
N GLN A 4 14.03 4.51 -0.24
CA GLN A 4 15.09 3.49 -0.30
C GLN A 4 16.19 3.65 0.76
N HIS A 5 15.99 3.01 1.90
CA HIS A 5 17.07 2.26 2.52
C HIS A 5 16.54 0.90 2.96
N ASP A 6 17.24 -0.15 2.53
CA ASP A 6 16.98 -1.58 2.75
C ASP A 6 15.78 -2.17 2.01
N GLY A 7 15.97 -3.32 1.36
CA GLY A 7 14.95 -4.08 0.61
C GLY A 7 13.79 -4.64 1.46
N LYS A 8 13.44 -3.95 2.55
CA LYS A 8 12.33 -4.17 3.47
C LYS A 8 11.19 -3.18 3.23
N GLY A 9 11.08 -2.62 2.02
CA GLY A 9 9.99 -1.74 1.63
C GLY A 9 8.66 -2.41 1.94
N TYR A 10 7.96 -1.88 2.95
CA TYR A 10 6.63 -2.32 3.38
C TYR A 10 6.45 -3.83 3.60
N VAL A 11 7.38 -4.49 4.30
CA VAL A 11 7.21 -5.91 4.71
C VAL A 11 5.85 -6.14 5.38
N ILE A 12 5.38 -5.16 6.15
CA ILE A 12 4.08 -5.21 6.85
C ILE A 12 2.87 -5.23 5.91
N ILE A 13 2.97 -4.64 4.72
CA ILE A 13 1.93 -4.76 3.67
C ILE A 13 1.91 -6.17 3.11
N GLY A 14 3.09 -6.80 2.94
CA GLY A 14 3.21 -8.19 2.54
C GLY A 14 2.61 -9.15 3.58
N GLU A 15 2.85 -8.89 4.87
CA GLU A 15 2.25 -9.67 5.98
C GLU A 15 0.71 -9.55 5.97
N ALA A 16 0.18 -8.34 5.82
CA ALA A 16 -1.26 -8.11 5.71
C ALA A 16 -1.86 -8.81 4.47
N ALA A 17 -1.21 -8.70 3.32
CA ALA A 17 -1.64 -9.37 2.09
C ALA A 17 -1.69 -10.90 2.24
N LEU A 18 -0.71 -11.48 2.94
CA LEU A 18 -0.65 -12.90 3.20
C LEU A 18 -1.79 -13.35 4.13
N SER A 19 -2.08 -12.59 5.19
CA SER A 19 -3.22 -12.83 6.10
C SER A 19 -4.55 -12.86 5.34
N ILE A 20 -4.78 -11.87 4.46
CA ILE A 20 -5.98 -11.77 3.62
C ILE A 20 -6.09 -12.95 2.64
N ALA A 21 -4.97 -13.32 1.99
CA ALA A 21 -4.92 -14.44 1.04
C ALA A 21 -5.23 -15.78 1.73
N PHE A 22 -4.72 -16.01 2.94
CA PHE A 22 -5.07 -17.19 3.74
C PHE A 22 -6.54 -17.20 4.16
N GLY A 23 -7.15 -16.03 4.36
CA GLY A 23 -8.57 -15.87 4.61
C GLY A 23 -9.48 -16.03 3.38
N GLN A 24 -8.93 -16.36 2.20
CA GLN A 24 -9.65 -16.41 0.91
C GLN A 24 -10.42 -15.11 0.59
N ARG A 25 -9.97 -13.96 1.13
CA ARG A 25 -10.54 -12.65 0.82
C ARG A 25 -9.80 -12.03 -0.35
N ALA A 26 -10.50 -11.18 -1.12
CA ALA A 26 -9.88 -10.40 -2.17
C ALA A 26 -8.89 -9.39 -1.57
N VAL A 27 -7.66 -9.40 -2.10
CA VAL A 27 -6.65 -8.39 -1.77
C VAL A 27 -7.03 -7.09 -2.48
N SER A 28 -7.34 -6.07 -1.71
CA SER A 28 -7.71 -4.73 -2.18
C SER A 28 -7.13 -3.70 -1.23
N VAL A 29 -6.97 -2.45 -1.67
CA VAL A 29 -6.44 -1.36 -0.83
C VAL A 29 -7.23 -1.24 0.48
N HIS A 30 -8.57 -1.30 0.40
CA HIS A 30 -9.45 -1.32 1.57
C HIS A 30 -9.18 -2.51 2.50
N SER A 31 -9.10 -3.74 1.97
CA SER A 31 -8.82 -4.93 2.78
C SER A 31 -7.44 -4.86 3.45
N LEU A 32 -6.44 -4.29 2.78
CA LEU A 32 -5.09 -4.11 3.34
C LEU A 32 -5.07 -3.09 4.46
N ILE A 33 -5.81 -1.98 4.33
CA ILE A 33 -5.95 -0.98 5.39
C ILE A 33 -6.65 -1.59 6.61
N ASP A 34 -7.74 -2.32 6.41
CA ASP A 34 -8.49 -3.00 7.49
C ASP A 34 -7.60 -3.99 8.26
N GLU A 35 -6.82 -4.80 7.55
CA GLU A 35 -5.88 -5.75 8.16
C GLU A 35 -4.74 -5.04 8.90
N LEU A 36 -4.21 -3.94 8.37
CA LEU A 36 -3.18 -3.13 9.03
C LEU A 36 -3.72 -2.48 10.32
N GLU A 37 -4.95 -1.97 10.31
CA GLU A 37 -5.62 -1.45 11.51
C GLU A 37 -5.86 -2.55 12.54
N TYR A 38 -6.25 -3.75 12.10
CA TYR A 38 -6.35 -4.92 12.97
C TYR A 38 -5.00 -5.27 13.61
N MET A 39 -3.91 -5.26 12.83
CA MET A 39 -2.55 -5.50 13.33
C MET A 39 -2.07 -4.42 14.30
N ALA A 40 -2.47 -3.15 14.11
CA ALA A 40 -2.15 -2.07 15.06
C ALA A 40 -2.91 -2.27 16.38
N ASN A 41 -4.18 -2.66 16.31
CA ASN A 41 -5.02 -2.92 17.48
C ASN A 41 -4.57 -4.17 18.25
N ALA A 42 -3.99 -5.16 17.58
CA ALA A 42 -3.35 -6.31 18.20
C ALA A 42 -2.10 -5.94 19.03
N GLY A 43 -1.62 -4.70 18.91
CA GLY A 43 -0.49 -4.17 19.66
C GLY A 43 0.87 -4.58 19.10
N GLY A 44 1.91 -3.90 19.57
CA GLY A 44 3.28 -4.12 19.12
C GLY A 44 4.23 -3.09 19.69
N SER A 45 5.48 -3.15 19.25
CA SER A 45 6.46 -2.10 19.55
C SER A 45 6.09 -0.79 18.86
N ASN A 46 6.51 0.35 19.42
CA ASN A 46 6.29 1.66 18.78
C ASN A 46 6.86 1.74 17.36
N ALA A 47 7.95 1.01 17.08
CA ALA A 47 8.50 0.88 15.74
C ALA A 47 7.49 0.25 14.78
N ARG A 48 6.91 -0.89 15.18
CA ARG A 48 5.90 -1.60 14.37
C ARG A 48 4.64 -0.76 14.15
N LEU A 49 4.18 -0.03 15.16
CA LEU A 49 3.05 0.91 15.00
C LEU A 49 3.37 2.04 14.02
N SER A 50 4.61 2.54 14.02
CA SER A 50 5.08 3.54 13.05
C SER A 50 5.10 2.96 11.63
N ASP A 51 5.59 1.73 11.45
CA ASP A 51 5.58 1.04 10.15
C ASP A 51 4.16 0.83 9.63
N ILE A 52 3.23 0.41 10.50
CA ILE A 52 1.81 0.25 10.14
C ILE A 52 1.19 1.59 9.71
N SER A 53 1.47 2.66 10.45
CA SER A 53 0.96 4.00 10.13
C SER A 53 1.51 4.51 8.79
N GLU A 54 2.80 4.29 8.52
CA GLU A 54 3.41 4.68 7.25
C GLU A 54 2.86 3.87 6.07
N ALA A 55 2.73 2.55 6.23
CA ALA A 55 2.12 1.66 5.24
C ALA A 55 0.66 2.03 4.94
N THR A 56 -0.12 2.34 5.98
CA THR A 56 -1.51 2.78 5.84
C THR A 56 -1.60 4.10 5.07
N ASN A 57 -0.73 5.07 5.38
CA ASN A 57 -0.71 6.35 4.69
C ASN A 57 -0.26 6.23 3.22
N TRP A 58 0.67 5.30 2.95
CA TRP A 58 1.06 4.96 1.59
C TRP A 58 -0.11 4.37 0.81
N LEU A 59 -0.83 3.39 1.37
CA LEU A 59 -2.01 2.77 0.75
C LEU A 59 -3.14 3.78 0.48
N LYS A 60 -3.43 4.68 1.42
CA LYS A 60 -4.41 5.76 1.25
C LYS A 60 -4.06 6.71 0.11
N SER A 61 -2.77 6.90 -0.17
CA SER A 61 -2.32 7.71 -1.31
C SER A 61 -2.69 7.11 -2.68
N PHE A 62 -3.21 5.89 -2.74
CA PHE A 62 -3.76 5.28 -3.96
C PHE A 62 -5.27 5.45 -4.10
N GLU A 63 -5.97 5.87 -3.04
CA GLU A 63 -7.40 6.22 -3.13
C GLU A 63 -7.60 7.56 -3.87
N GLU A 64 -6.60 8.44 -3.81
CA GLU A 64 -6.55 9.68 -4.59
C GLU A 64 -5.89 9.39 -5.97
N PRO A 65 -6.61 9.50 -7.09
CA PRO A 65 -6.06 9.18 -8.42
C PRO A 65 -4.83 10.03 -8.77
N ASP A 66 -4.83 11.32 -8.43
CA ASP A 66 -3.68 12.22 -8.63
C ASP A 66 -2.41 11.76 -7.90
N ARG A 67 -2.55 11.15 -6.72
CA ARG A 67 -1.42 10.67 -5.92
C ARG A 67 -1.01 9.26 -6.30
N ALA A 68 -1.93 8.41 -6.73
CA ALA A 68 -1.65 7.09 -7.30
C ALA A 68 -0.72 7.22 -8.53
N VAL A 69 -1.04 8.17 -9.41
CA VAL A 69 -0.28 8.50 -10.61
C VAL A 69 1.15 8.98 -10.29
N ARG A 70 1.33 9.68 -9.15
CA ARG A 70 2.63 10.19 -8.69
C ARG A 70 3.50 9.12 -8.02
N ASN A 71 2.86 8.18 -7.33
CA ASN A 71 3.53 7.05 -6.68
C ASN A 71 3.84 5.90 -7.64
N VAL A 72 3.15 5.87 -8.78
CA VAL A 72 3.25 4.79 -9.77
C VAL A 72 3.44 5.36 -11.18
N PRO A 73 4.67 5.77 -11.54
CA PRO A 73 4.94 6.44 -12.81
C PRO A 73 4.59 5.60 -14.04
N TYR A 74 4.55 4.26 -13.96
CA TYR A 74 4.12 3.42 -15.08
C TYR A 74 2.61 3.57 -15.40
N LEU A 75 1.77 3.96 -14.43
CA LEU A 75 0.37 4.26 -14.70
C LEU A 75 0.20 5.54 -15.54
N GLN A 76 1.12 6.51 -15.44
CA GLN A 76 1.14 7.68 -16.34
C GLN A 76 1.41 7.27 -17.78
N THR A 77 2.37 6.37 -17.98
CA THR A 77 2.70 5.86 -19.31
C THR A 77 1.51 5.13 -19.91
N LEU A 78 0.83 4.28 -19.14
CA LEU A 78 -0.34 3.54 -19.63
C LEU A 78 -1.57 4.43 -19.87
N ALA A 79 -1.79 5.44 -19.03
CA ALA A 79 -2.87 6.42 -19.24
C ALA A 79 -2.62 7.27 -20.49
N GLY A 80 -1.38 7.73 -20.71
CA GLY A 80 -1.00 8.50 -21.90
C GLY A 80 -1.10 7.69 -23.20
N LEU A 81 -0.84 6.38 -23.15
CA LEU A 81 -0.99 5.48 -24.30
C LEU A 81 -2.45 5.18 -24.66
N ASN A 82 -3.38 5.34 -23.72
CA ASN A 82 -4.81 5.09 -23.95
C ASN A 82 -5.55 6.33 -24.49
N ASP A 83 -4.94 7.52 -24.39
CA ASP A 83 -5.42 8.77 -25.00
C ASP A 83 -4.98 8.91 -26.48
N GLU A 84 -4.08 8.04 -26.97
CA GLU A 84 -3.62 7.99 -28.38
C GLU A 84 -4.48 7.08 -29.29
N THR A 85 -5.79 6.98 -29.04
CA THR A 85 -6.71 6.37 -30.03
C THR A 85 -7.42 7.46 -30.84
N ILE A 86 -6.80 7.79 -31.98
CA ILE A 86 -7.34 8.29 -33.28
C ILE A 86 -8.54 9.24 -33.25
#